data_AF-A0AAN8UCV5-F1
#
_entry.id   AF-A0AAN8UCV5-F1
#
_cell.length_a   1.000
_cell.length_b   1.000
_cell.length_c   1.000
_cell.angle_alpha   90.00
_cell.angle_beta   90.00
_cell.angle_gamma   90.00
#
_symmetry.space_group_name_H-M   'P 1'
#
loop_
_entity.id
_entity.type
_entity.pdbx_description
1 polymer ?
#
loop_
_entity_poly.entity_id
_entity_poly.type
_entity_poly.pdbx_seq_one_letter_code
_entity_poly.pdbx_strand_id
1 'polypeptide(L)'
;LKEYYVETATAVIFYGGVNLKINTEHLRDLSSRVGSIYQFIGELFFQPDMEAVLNARVGRNVDGIDLNLYDQSLKLLRQFQTNQQAT
;
A
#
# COMPACT_ATOMS: atom_id res chain seq x y z
N LEU A 1 -5.96 6.69 -0.15
CA LEU A 1 -6.73 6.18 -1.30
C LEU A 1 -7.10 7.35 -2.18
N LYS A 2 -6.56 7.39 -3.40
CA LYS A 2 -6.78 8.48 -4.35
C LYS A 2 -8.02 8.21 -5.20
N GLU A 3 -8.13 7.01 -5.75
CA GLU A 3 -9.24 6.59 -6.62
C GLU A 3 -9.65 5.15 -6.28
N TYR A 4 -10.90 4.80 -6.56
CA TYR A 4 -11.41 3.43 -6.44
C TYR A 4 -12.37 3.12 -7.60
N TYR A 5 -12.04 2.08 -8.35
CA TYR A 5 -12.81 1.58 -9.49
C TYR A 5 -13.54 0.31 -9.06
N VAL A 6 -14.86 0.42 -8.84
CA VAL A 6 -15.69 -0.68 -8.32
C VAL A 6 -15.76 -1.84 -9.33
N GLU A 7 -15.90 -1.53 -10.62
CA GLU A 7 -16.08 -2.53 -11.69
C GLU A 7 -14.92 -3.51 -11.79
N THR A 8 -13.69 -3.04 -11.55
CA THR A 8 -12.46 -3.82 -11.64
C THR A 8 -11.86 -4.13 -10.27
N ALA A 9 -12.59 -3.85 -9.18
CA ALA A 9 -12.11 -3.93 -7.80
C ALA A 9 -10.68 -3.37 -7.65
N THR A 10 -10.42 -2.19 -8.21
CA THR A 10 -9.08 -1.60 -8.27
C THR A 10 -9.02 -0.32 -7.44
N ALA A 11 -8.14 -0.30 -6.44
CA ALA A 11 -7.78 0.90 -5.69
C ALA A 11 -6.51 1.54 -6.25
N VAL A 12 -6.44 2.87 -6.22
CA VAL A 12 -5.20 3.62 -6.49
C VAL A 12 -4.77 4.31 -5.21
N ILE A 13 -3.59 3.97 -4.71
CA ILE A 13 -2.97 4.67 -3.59
C ILE A 13 -1.97 5.66 -4.12
N PHE A 14 -1.98 6.86 -3.55
CA PHE A 14 -0.97 7.87 -3.76
C PHE A 14 -0.21 8.10 -2.46
N TYR A 15 1.11 7.97 -2.51
CA TYR A 15 2.00 8.26 -1.38
C TYR A 15 3.37 8.70 -1.91
N GLY A 16 3.97 9.73 -1.29
CA GLY A 16 5.33 10.18 -1.63
C GLY A 16 5.51 10.61 -3.10
N GLY A 17 4.45 11.08 -3.77
CA GLY A 17 4.52 11.50 -5.18
C GLY A 17 4.30 10.38 -6.20
N VAL A 18 4.05 9.14 -5.76
CA VAL A 18 3.90 7.97 -6.62
C VAL A 18 2.52 7.36 -6.47
N ASN A 19 1.97 6.83 -7.57
CA ASN A 19 0.74 6.03 -7.56
C ASN A 19 1.08 4.53 -7.62
N LEU A 20 0.29 3.72 -6.91
CA LEU A 20 0.31 2.27 -7.02
C LEU A 20 -1.12 1.75 -7.19
N LYS A 21 -1.34 0.92 -8.21
CA LYS A 21 -2.59 0.18 -8.39
C LYS A 21 -2.63 -1.03 -7.47
N ILE A 22 -3.78 -1.24 -6.87
CA ILE A 22 -4.04 -2.33 -5.93
C ILE A 22 -5.26 -3.08 -6.44
N ASN A 23 -5.09 -4.36 -6.75
CA ASN A 23 -6.21 -5.26 -6.95
C ASN A 23 -6.77 -5.66 -5.57
N THR A 24 -8.04 -5.36 -5.33
CA THR A 24 -8.75 -5.62 -4.08
C THR A 24 -9.84 -6.68 -4.23
N GLU A 25 -9.89 -7.43 -5.33
CA GLU A 25 -10.91 -8.45 -5.64
C GLU A 25 -11.09 -9.48 -4.50
N HIS A 26 -10.01 -9.81 -3.78
CA HIS A 26 -10.04 -10.78 -2.69
C HIS A 26 -10.31 -10.18 -1.30
N LEU A 27 -10.51 -8.86 -1.19
CA LEU A 27 -10.80 -8.19 0.06
C LEU A 27 -12.33 -8.09 0.25
N ARG A 28 -12.89 -8.93 1.12
CA ARG A 28 -14.35 -9.02 1.30
C ARG A 28 -14.97 -7.88 2.12
N ASP A 29 -14.22 -7.30 3.05
CA ASP A 29 -14.75 -6.37 4.07
C ASP A 29 -14.13 -4.96 4.02
N LEU A 30 -13.51 -4.58 2.90
CA LEU A 30 -12.89 -3.26 2.80
C LEU A 30 -13.89 -2.21 2.30
N SER A 31 -14.38 -1.37 3.22
CA SER A 31 -15.10 -0.15 2.84
C SER A 31 -14.11 0.89 2.30
N SER A 32 -13.92 0.90 0.99
CA SER A 32 -13.03 1.84 0.30
C SER A 32 -13.59 3.26 0.32
N ARG A 33 -12.89 4.18 0.99
CA ARG A 33 -13.22 5.60 1.07
C ARG A 33 -12.11 6.44 0.46
N VAL A 34 -12.43 7.17 -0.61
CA VAL A 34 -11.50 8.12 -1.23
C VAL A 34 -11.12 9.21 -0.23
N GLY A 35 -9.85 9.57 -0.18
CA GLY A 35 -9.28 10.52 0.78
C GLY A 35 -8.77 9.89 2.08
N SER A 36 -9.18 8.67 2.42
CA SER A 36 -8.70 7.96 3.61
C SER A 36 -7.35 7.28 3.40
N ILE A 37 -6.62 7.01 4.47
CA ILE A 37 -5.33 6.31 4.47
C ILE A 37 -5.58 4.81 4.62
N TYR A 38 -4.90 4.01 3.81
CA TYR A 38 -5.00 2.56 3.86
C TYR A 38 -3.62 1.92 3.84
N GLN A 39 -3.51 0.79 4.53
CA GLN A 39 -2.39 -0.11 4.40
C GLN A 39 -2.85 -1.38 3.71
N PHE A 40 -2.09 -1.81 2.71
CA PHE A 40 -2.29 -3.09 2.02
C PHE A 40 -1.04 -3.95 2.12
N ILE A 41 -1.26 -5.25 2.18
CA ILE A 41 -0.21 -6.27 2.15
C ILE A 41 -0.62 -7.31 1.11
N GLY A 42 0.33 -7.69 0.24
CA GLY A 42 0.09 -8.62 -0.84
C GLY A 42 1.31 -8.78 -1.73
N GLU A 43 1.11 -9.39 -2.90
CA GLU A 43 2.16 -9.65 -3.86
C GLU A 43 2.12 -8.64 -5.01
N LEU A 44 3.30 -8.22 -5.47
CA LEU A 44 3.46 -7.29 -6.58
C LEU A 44 3.58 -8.06 -7.90
N PHE A 45 2.76 -7.67 -8.88
CA PHE A 45 2.78 -8.20 -10.24
C PHE A 45 3.04 -7.07 -11.22
N PHE A 46 3.74 -7.38 -12.31
CA PHE A 46 3.96 -6.43 -13.40
C PHE A 46 3.11 -6.86 -14.59
N GLN A 47 2.26 -5.96 -15.06
CA GLN A 47 1.50 -6.16 -16.29
C GLN A 47 2.42 -6.06 -17.52
N PRO A 48 1.97 -6.53 -18.71
CA PRO A 48 2.76 -6.49 -19.94
C PRO A 48 3.25 -5.09 -20.35
N ASP A 49 2.57 -4.04 -19.90
CA ASP A 49 2.92 -2.62 -20.09
C ASP A 49 3.90 -2.08 -19.02
N MET A 50 4.49 -2.97 -18.21
CA MET A 50 5.34 -2.66 -17.06
C MET A 50 4.63 -1.92 -15.92
N GLU A 51 3.30 -1.87 -15.93
CA GLU A 51 2.56 -1.30 -14.81
C GLU A 51 2.56 -2.26 -13.61
N ALA A 52 3.01 -1.75 -12.46
CA ALA A 52 3.03 -2.52 -11.22
C ALA A 52 1.65 -2.50 -10.54
N VAL A 53 1.11 -3.69 -10.25
CA VAL A 53 -0.15 -3.89 -9.52
C VAL A 53 0.09 -4.78 -8.32
N LEU A 54 -0.34 -4.33 -7.14
CA LEU A 54 -0.34 -5.15 -5.93
C LEU A 54 -1.64 -5.97 -5.84
N ASN A 55 -1.56 -7.29 -5.86
CA ASN A 55 -2.69 -8.14 -5.50
C ASN A 55 -2.79 -8.22 -3.98
N ALA A 56 -3.73 -7.49 -3.40
CA ALA A 56 -3.88 -7.38 -1.96
C ALA A 56 -4.46 -8.66 -1.35
N ARG A 57 -3.79 -9.18 -0.32
CA ARG A 57 -4.31 -10.22 0.57
C ARG A 57 -4.97 -9.65 1.81
N VAL A 58 -4.48 -8.49 2.25
CA VAL A 58 -5.01 -7.75 3.39
C VAL A 58 -5.07 -6.27 3.03
N GLY A 59 -6.14 -5.61 3.43
CA GLY A 59 -6.29 -4.15 3.37
C GLY A 59 -6.97 -3.66 4.64
N ARG A 60 -6.49 -2.54 5.20
CA ARG A 60 -7.12 -1.89 6.34
C ARG A 60 -7.10 -0.38 6.22
N ASN A 61 -8.19 0.26 6.63
CA ASN A 61 -8.21 1.70 6.87
C ASN A 61 -7.33 1.98 8.09
N VAL A 62 -6.46 2.99 7.97
CA VAL A 62 -5.56 3.44 9.03
C VAL A 62 -5.68 4.95 9.22
N ASP A 63 -6.89 5.50 9.03
CA ASP A 63 -7.16 6.89 9.33
C ASP A 63 -6.76 7.20 10.79
N GLY A 64 -6.02 8.29 10.98
CA GLY A 64 -5.44 8.66 12.28
C GLY A 64 -4.01 8.17 12.50
N ILE A 65 -3.41 7.40 11.58
CA ILE A 65 -1.97 7.14 11.63
C ILE A 65 -1.17 8.43 11.41
N ASP A 66 -0.14 8.65 12.23
CA ASP A 66 0.86 9.68 11.96
C ASP A 66 1.86 9.15 10.92
N LEU A 67 1.70 9.59 9.67
CA LEU A 67 2.55 9.17 8.54
C LEU A 67 4.00 9.62 8.70
N ASN A 68 4.26 10.76 9.35
CA ASN A 68 5.63 11.24 9.57
C ASN A 68 6.36 10.31 10.55
N LEU A 69 5.69 9.94 11.64
CA LEU A 69 6.26 9.01 12.62
C LEU A 69 6.42 7.60 12.06
N TYR A 70 5.47 7.15 11.24
CA TYR A 70 5.56 5.88 10.52
C TYR A 70 6.81 5.83 9.63
N ASP A 71 7.04 6.87 8.82
CA ASP A 71 8.22 6.96 7.96
C ASP A 71 9.54 6.97 8.75
N GLN A 72 9.59 7.71 9.85
CA GLN A 72 10.78 7.74 10.72
C GLN A 72 11.06 6.37 11.34
N SER A 73 10.02 5.68 11.79
CA SER A 73 10.13 4.35 12.39
C SER A 73 10.62 3.31 11.36
N LEU A 74 10.10 3.36 10.13
CA LEU A 74 10.57 2.50 9.03
C LEU A 74 12.03 2.75 8.66
N LYS A 75 12.48 4.02 8.67
CA LYS A 75 13.88 4.37 8.42
C LYS A 75 14.81 3.75 9.47
N LEU A 76 14.46 3.89 10.75
CA LEU A 76 15.24 3.32 11.84
C LEU A 76 15.28 1.78 11.77
N LEU A 77 14.14 1.14 11.49
CA LEU A 77 14.07 -0.31 11.32
C LEU A 77 15.00 -0.81 10.21
N ARG A 78 14.97 -0.15 9.04
CA ARG A 78 15.85 -0.52 7.91
C ARG A 78 17.32 -0.34 8.26
N GLN A 79 17.70 0.77 8.91
CA GLN A 79 19.08 1.00 9.36
C GLN A 79 19.55 -0.11 10.31
N PHE A 80 18.70 -0.49 11.27
CA PHE A 80 18.99 -1.58 12.19
C PHE A 80 19.19 -2.92 11.46
N GLN A 81 18.28 -3.27 10.55
CA GLN A 81 18.36 -4.52 9.78
C GLN A 81 19.62 -4.58 8.90
N THR A 82 19.98 -3.48 8.23
CA THR A 82 21.21 -3.40 7.43
C THR A 82 22.45 -3.59 8.28
N ASN A 83 22.51 -2.98 9.46
CA ASN A 83 23.65 -3.12 10.37
C ASN A 83 23.80 -4.56 10.88
N GLN A 84 22.69 -5.26 11.15
CA GLN A 84 22.72 -6.66 11.58
C GLN A 84 23.15 -7.63 10.48
N GLN A 85 22.79 -7.37 9.22
CA GLN A 85 23.21 -8.20 8.08
C GLN A 85 24.68 -8.00 7.68
N ALA A 86 25.33 -6.94 8.16
CA ALA A 86 26.73 -6.65 7.91
C ALA A 86 27.69 -7.26 8.96
N THR A 87 27.16 -8.01 9.94
CA THR A 87 27.93 -8.70 10.98
C THR A 87 27.86 -10.21 10.77
#